data_AF-A0A1G5F2D1-F1
#
_entry.id   AF-A0A1G5F2D1-F1
#
_cell.length_a   1.000
_cell.length_b   1.000
_cell.length_c   1.000
_cell.angle_alpha   90.00
_cell.angle_beta   90.00
_cell.angle_gamma   90.00
#
_symmetry.space_group_name_H-M   'P 1'
#
loop_
_entity.id
_entity.type
_entity.pdbx_description
1 polymer ?
#
loop_
_entity_poly.entity_id
_entity_poly.type
_entity_poly.pdbx_seq_one_letter_code
_entity_poly.pdbx_strand_id
1 'polypeptide(L)'
;MNKIDAESFKNRYKQFYFYDPGNPISDEDFDRAGVPKDLNRTNPELEKNITDKISNGKFDAESFAWKAGRAEHFDYSKPLSNGNGYSIKYNKEGEALTGNKFQQYVENHQIKVEKYDFSKEEDRKKLFQEIKKEYTLFNYGTVYIINQMFFLSKGAVPIYDRFAHIAVKALMMDKSPLEVFVPYAPLKNDHPKGKEPIKKDYYLAVNILEEYMWLLKEVFPDEIHKNGDVMYIPRELDQALWVYGHATEKWTLEDSK
;
A
#
# COMPACT_ATOMS: atom_id res chain seq x y z
N MET A 1 -17.89 -19.88 2.76
CA MET A 1 -16.68 -19.50 2.01
C MET A 1 -15.63 -20.55 2.30
N ASN A 2 -15.02 -21.16 1.28
CA ASN A 2 -13.89 -22.04 1.53
C ASN A 2 -12.73 -21.16 2.02
N LYS A 3 -12.10 -21.56 3.12
CA LYS A 3 -10.96 -20.85 3.69
C LYS A 3 -9.86 -20.83 2.62
N ILE A 4 -9.32 -19.65 2.31
CA ILE A 4 -8.16 -19.54 1.42
C ILE A 4 -6.96 -20.09 2.17
N ASP A 5 -6.27 -21.06 1.58
CA ASP A 5 -4.97 -21.48 2.09
C ASP A 5 -3.93 -20.42 1.76
N ALA A 6 -3.52 -19.67 2.79
CA ALA A 6 -2.61 -18.55 2.63
C ALA A 6 -1.26 -18.97 2.05
N GLU A 7 -0.77 -20.15 2.42
CA GLU A 7 0.54 -20.63 2.02
C GLU A 7 0.56 -20.96 0.52
N SER A 8 -0.42 -21.72 0.04
CA SER A 8 -0.59 -21.97 -1.40
C SER A 8 -0.79 -20.68 -2.19
N PHE A 9 -1.58 -19.75 -1.65
CA PHE A 9 -1.80 -18.45 -2.29
C PHE A 9 -0.50 -17.64 -2.42
N LYS A 10 0.27 -17.53 -1.33
CA LYS A 10 1.59 -16.87 -1.32
C LYS A 10 2.54 -17.54 -2.32
N ASN A 11 2.67 -18.86 -2.28
CA ASN A 11 3.59 -19.60 -3.14
C ASN A 11 3.26 -19.44 -4.63
N ARG A 12 1.97 -19.36 -4.98
CA ARG A 12 1.58 -19.09 -6.37
C ARG A 12 1.99 -17.69 -6.80
N TYR A 13 1.61 -16.65 -6.06
CA TYR A 13 1.67 -15.27 -6.59
C TYR A 13 2.92 -14.47 -6.20
N LYS A 14 3.54 -14.72 -5.03
CA LYS A 14 4.71 -13.97 -4.55
C LYS A 14 5.85 -13.92 -5.56
N GLN A 15 6.10 -15.03 -6.26
CA GLN A 15 7.20 -15.13 -7.21
C GLN A 15 7.14 -14.06 -8.32
N PHE A 16 5.93 -13.71 -8.77
CA PHE A 16 5.74 -12.72 -9.83
C PHE A 16 5.92 -11.27 -9.35
N TYR A 17 6.09 -11.03 -8.05
CA TYR A 17 6.34 -9.69 -7.52
C TYR A 17 7.77 -9.21 -7.84
N PHE A 18 8.75 -10.12 -7.72
CA PHE A 18 10.16 -9.80 -7.88
C PHE A 18 10.61 -9.97 -9.31
N TYR A 19 11.47 -9.08 -9.81
CA TYR A 19 12.24 -9.30 -11.04
C TYR A 19 13.62 -9.86 -10.69
N ASP A 20 13.89 -11.09 -11.13
CA ASP A 20 15.19 -11.76 -10.96
C ASP A 20 15.70 -12.22 -12.34
N PRO A 21 16.67 -11.52 -12.95
CA PRO A 21 17.29 -11.94 -14.21
C PRO A 21 17.99 -13.29 -14.13
N GLY A 22 18.45 -13.70 -12.94
CA GLY A 22 19.14 -14.97 -12.73
C GLY A 22 18.19 -16.17 -12.66
N ASN A 23 16.92 -15.92 -12.34
CA ASN A 23 15.86 -16.92 -12.29
C ASN A 23 14.57 -16.40 -12.95
N PRO A 24 14.55 -16.25 -14.29
CA PRO A 24 13.38 -15.72 -14.98
C PRO A 24 12.20 -16.68 -14.88
N ILE A 25 11.01 -16.11 -14.67
CA ILE A 25 9.75 -16.85 -14.68
C ILE A 25 9.33 -17.07 -16.13
N SER A 26 8.89 -18.29 -16.46
CA SER A 26 8.47 -18.63 -17.82
C SER A 26 7.13 -17.96 -18.19
N ASP A 27 6.92 -17.71 -19.48
CA ASP A 27 5.65 -17.23 -20.01
C ASP A 27 4.48 -18.17 -19.64
N GLU A 28 4.73 -19.47 -19.63
CA GLU A 28 3.75 -20.51 -19.26
C GLU A 28 3.31 -20.36 -17.79
N ASP A 29 4.24 -20.02 -16.89
CA ASP A 29 3.92 -19.77 -15.48
C ASP A 29 3.06 -18.50 -15.31
N PHE A 30 3.35 -17.43 -16.07
CA PHE A 30 2.52 -16.22 -16.08
C PHE A 30 1.11 -16.53 -16.57
N ASP A 31 1.00 -17.23 -17.70
CA ASP A 31 -0.28 -17.58 -18.32
C ASP A 31 -1.10 -18.49 -17.37
N ARG A 32 -0.49 -19.50 -16.74
CA ARG A 32 -1.14 -20.38 -15.75
C ARG A 32 -1.59 -19.64 -14.48
N ALA A 33 -0.90 -18.55 -14.10
CA ALA A 33 -1.28 -17.73 -12.96
C ALA A 33 -2.30 -16.63 -13.33
N GLY A 34 -2.58 -16.44 -14.61
CA GLY A 34 -3.38 -15.33 -15.12
C GLY A 34 -2.72 -13.96 -14.87
N VAL A 35 -1.40 -13.90 -14.70
CA VAL A 35 -0.66 -12.68 -14.36
C VAL A 35 -0.18 -11.98 -15.64
N PRO A 36 -0.37 -10.65 -15.79
CA PRO A 36 0.15 -9.93 -16.95
C PRO A 36 1.69 -10.00 -17.05
N LYS A 37 2.21 -10.28 -18.26
CA LYS A 37 3.66 -10.41 -18.51
C LYS A 37 4.40 -9.07 -18.41
N ASP A 38 3.70 -7.96 -18.59
CA ASP A 38 4.20 -6.58 -18.47
C ASP A 38 4.02 -6.00 -17.06
N LEU A 39 3.68 -6.83 -16.06
CA LEU A 39 3.57 -6.40 -14.67
C LEU A 39 4.86 -5.72 -14.21
N ASN A 40 4.73 -4.54 -13.59
CA ASN A 40 5.87 -3.76 -13.10
C ASN A 40 6.44 -4.39 -11.83
N ARG A 41 7.41 -5.29 -12.00
CA ARG A 41 8.05 -6.08 -10.95
C ARG A 41 9.06 -5.26 -10.14
N THR A 42 9.34 -5.70 -8.92
CA THR A 42 10.24 -5.02 -7.98
C THR A 42 11.61 -5.70 -7.89
N ASN A 43 12.68 -4.93 -7.73
CA ASN A 43 14.01 -5.45 -7.46
C ASN A 43 14.11 -6.00 -6.00
N PRO A 44 14.60 -7.23 -5.77
CA PRO A 44 14.75 -7.81 -4.43
C PRO A 44 15.60 -6.98 -3.44
N GLU A 45 16.68 -6.35 -3.91
CA GLU A 45 17.54 -5.52 -3.06
C GLU A 45 16.83 -4.25 -2.59
N LEU A 46 16.03 -3.65 -3.48
CA LEU A 46 15.18 -2.51 -3.14
C LEU A 46 14.15 -2.92 -2.08
N GLU A 47 13.50 -4.07 -2.24
CA GLU A 47 12.52 -4.56 -1.27
C GLU A 47 13.16 -4.87 0.10
N LYS A 48 14.38 -5.39 0.11
CA LYS A 48 15.13 -5.62 1.35
C LYS A 48 15.39 -4.31 2.10
N ASN A 49 15.80 -3.25 1.39
CA ASN A 49 15.98 -1.91 1.97
C ASN A 49 14.66 -1.39 2.55
N ILE A 50 13.55 -1.50 1.80
CA ILE A 50 12.23 -1.07 2.28
C ILE A 50 11.80 -1.86 3.53
N THR A 51 12.04 -3.17 3.55
CA THR A 51 11.75 -4.03 4.71
C THR A 51 12.52 -3.57 5.96
N ASP A 52 13.80 -3.22 5.81
CA ASP A 52 14.60 -2.65 6.90
C ASP A 52 14.01 -1.32 7.41
N LYS A 53 13.62 -0.43 6.51
CA LYS A 53 12.98 0.85 6.89
C LYS A 53 11.67 0.66 7.64
N ILE A 54 10.83 -0.28 7.21
CA ILE A 54 9.58 -0.63 7.89
C ILE A 54 9.88 -1.10 9.32
N SER A 55 10.85 -2.01 9.50
CA SER A 55 11.21 -2.54 10.83
C SER A 55 11.69 -1.45 11.80
N ASN A 56 12.32 -0.41 11.26
CA ASN A 56 12.84 0.74 11.99
C ASN A 56 11.83 1.89 12.15
N GLY A 57 10.63 1.78 11.57
CA GLY A 57 9.63 2.85 11.63
C GLY A 57 9.98 4.07 10.77
N LYS A 58 10.88 3.92 9.79
CA LYS A 58 11.48 5.03 9.05
C LYS A 58 10.68 5.35 7.78
N PHE A 59 10.13 6.55 7.70
CA PHE A 59 9.60 7.13 6.46
C PHE A 59 10.56 8.21 5.95
N ASP A 60 10.90 8.16 4.67
CA ASP A 60 11.84 9.08 4.02
C ASP A 60 11.55 9.26 2.51
N ALA A 61 12.41 10.01 1.81
CA ALA A 61 12.23 10.29 0.38
C ALA A 61 12.24 9.01 -0.49
N GLU A 62 13.08 8.04 -0.15
CA GLU A 62 13.11 6.72 -0.82
C GLU A 62 11.85 5.90 -0.53
N SER A 63 11.34 5.93 0.71
CA SER A 63 10.08 5.26 1.09
C SER A 63 8.89 5.85 0.31
N PHE A 64 8.89 7.16 0.10
CA PHE A 64 7.93 7.85 -0.76
C PHE A 64 8.10 7.41 -2.23
N ALA A 65 9.32 7.42 -2.75
CA ALA A 65 9.61 7.05 -4.14
C ALA A 65 9.24 5.60 -4.45
N TRP A 66 9.47 4.69 -3.49
CA TRP A 66 9.07 3.28 -3.61
C TRP A 66 7.56 3.16 -3.78
N LYS A 67 6.76 3.80 -2.92
CA LYS A 67 5.30 3.79 -3.08
C LYS A 67 4.82 4.48 -4.35
N ALA A 68 5.58 5.45 -4.87
CA ALA A 68 5.30 6.09 -6.15
C ALA A 68 5.72 5.25 -7.37
N GLY A 69 6.36 4.09 -7.20
CA GLY A 69 6.87 3.25 -8.28
C GLY A 69 8.11 3.83 -8.97
N ARG A 70 8.97 4.56 -8.23
CA ARG A 70 10.10 5.34 -8.77
C ARG A 70 11.42 5.13 -8.02
N ALA A 71 11.56 4.05 -7.26
CA ALA A 71 12.72 3.86 -6.39
C ALA A 71 13.94 3.17 -7.04
N GLU A 72 13.77 2.41 -8.13
CA GLU A 72 14.86 1.66 -8.78
C GLU A 72 16.01 2.56 -9.29
N HIS A 73 15.70 3.82 -9.62
CA HIS A 73 16.67 4.83 -10.04
C HIS A 73 16.52 6.12 -9.22
N PHE A 74 16.28 5.95 -7.92
CA PHE A 74 16.07 7.09 -7.05
C PHE A 74 17.33 7.95 -6.94
N ASP A 75 17.17 9.26 -7.19
CA ASP A 75 18.23 10.25 -7.09
C ASP A 75 17.72 11.41 -6.24
N TYR A 76 18.35 11.59 -5.08
CA TYR A 76 18.00 12.64 -4.13
C TYR A 76 18.12 14.06 -4.68
N SER A 77 18.92 14.27 -5.74
CA SER A 77 19.06 15.57 -6.40
C SER A 77 17.91 15.89 -7.37
N LYS A 78 17.14 14.88 -7.80
CA LYS A 78 16.08 15.04 -8.80
C LYS A 78 14.72 15.34 -8.17
N PRO A 79 13.82 16.04 -8.91
CA PRO A 79 12.45 16.28 -8.49
C PRO A 79 11.67 15.00 -8.19
N LEU A 80 10.96 14.99 -7.06
CA LEU A 80 9.99 13.95 -6.71
C LEU A 80 8.69 14.13 -7.50
N SER A 81 8.08 13.00 -7.85
CA SER A 81 6.73 12.96 -8.41
C SER A 81 5.93 11.82 -7.81
N ASN A 82 4.61 11.99 -7.76
CA ASN A 82 3.70 10.94 -7.37
C ASN A 82 3.55 9.86 -8.46
N GLY A 83 2.74 8.84 -8.20
CA GLY A 83 2.51 7.71 -9.12
C GLY A 83 1.90 8.16 -10.46
N ASN A 84 1.20 9.29 -10.46
CA ASN A 84 0.63 9.89 -11.68
C ASN A 84 1.60 10.84 -12.40
N GLY A 85 2.85 10.97 -11.93
CA GLY A 85 3.87 11.83 -12.54
C GLY A 85 3.79 13.30 -12.18
N TYR A 86 2.88 13.71 -11.29
CA TYR A 86 2.82 15.10 -10.84
C TYR A 86 3.88 15.37 -9.77
N SER A 87 4.62 16.46 -9.94
CA SER A 87 5.68 16.84 -9.00
C SER A 87 5.15 17.17 -7.61
N ILE A 88 5.87 16.74 -6.58
CA ILE A 88 5.59 17.12 -5.19
C ILE A 88 6.11 18.54 -4.95
N LYS A 89 5.30 19.39 -4.32
CA LYS A 89 5.61 20.82 -4.12
C LYS A 89 5.14 21.28 -2.74
N TYR A 90 5.68 22.39 -2.24
CA TYR A 90 5.18 23.03 -1.02
C TYR A 90 3.76 23.60 -1.20
N ASN A 91 3.49 24.17 -2.37
CA ASN A 91 2.19 24.71 -2.77
C ASN A 91 2.03 24.55 -4.30
N LYS A 92 0.88 24.95 -4.85
CA LYS A 92 0.52 24.72 -6.25
C LYS A 92 1.49 25.41 -7.23
N GLU A 93 1.87 26.65 -6.92
CA GLU A 93 2.73 27.51 -7.73
C GLU A 93 4.22 27.28 -7.48
N GLY A 94 4.58 26.55 -6.41
CA GLY A 94 5.95 26.35 -5.97
C GLY A 94 6.78 25.44 -6.87
N GLU A 95 8.08 25.45 -6.61
CA GLU A 95 9.04 24.54 -7.22
C GLU A 95 8.82 23.10 -6.77
N ALA A 96 9.22 22.16 -7.63
CA ALA A 96 9.24 20.75 -7.27
C ALA A 96 10.28 20.49 -6.17
N LEU A 97 9.89 19.75 -5.13
CA LEU A 97 10.83 19.25 -4.13
C LEU A 97 11.72 18.18 -4.76
N THR A 98 13.03 18.31 -4.54
CA THR A 98 13.96 17.20 -4.77
C THR A 98 13.87 16.19 -3.62
N GLY A 99 14.44 15.00 -3.80
CA GLY A 99 14.56 14.03 -2.70
C GLY A 99 15.23 14.60 -1.46
N ASN A 100 16.30 15.39 -1.62
CA ASN A 100 16.99 16.08 -0.52
C ASN A 100 16.07 17.07 0.22
N LYS A 101 15.34 17.91 -0.51
CA LYS A 101 14.42 18.89 0.10
C LYS A 101 13.26 18.19 0.80
N PHE A 102 12.76 17.09 0.24
CA PHE A 102 11.71 16.28 0.87
C PHE A 102 12.21 15.56 2.11
N GLN A 103 13.44 15.04 2.10
CA GLN A 103 14.07 14.43 3.27
C GLN A 103 14.13 15.41 4.44
N GLN A 104 14.65 16.62 4.19
CA GLN A 104 14.67 17.70 5.17
C GLN A 104 13.26 18.08 5.65
N TYR A 105 12.28 18.07 4.74
CA TYR A 105 10.89 18.29 5.13
C TYR A 105 10.40 17.24 6.11
N VAL A 106 10.61 15.95 5.84
CA VAL A 106 10.23 14.84 6.74
C VAL A 106 10.94 14.93 8.10
N GLU A 107 12.24 15.27 8.11
CA GLU A 107 13.03 15.47 9.33
C GLU A 107 12.50 16.61 10.22
N ASN A 108 11.95 17.66 9.60
CA ASN A 108 11.35 18.79 10.31
C ASN A 108 9.89 18.55 10.75
N HIS A 109 9.23 17.50 10.22
CA HIS A 109 7.81 17.19 10.42
C HIS A 109 7.63 15.77 10.99
N GLN A 110 8.35 15.50 12.09
CA GLN A 110 8.38 14.20 12.76
C GLN A 110 7.05 13.93 13.50
N ILE A 111 6.47 12.75 13.27
CA ILE A 111 5.24 12.31 13.94
C ILE A 111 5.57 11.29 15.02
N LYS A 112 5.17 11.56 16.26
CA LYS A 112 5.33 10.65 17.40
C LYS A 112 4.16 9.69 17.48
N VAL A 113 4.40 8.42 17.19
CA VAL A 113 3.33 7.42 17.05
C VAL A 113 3.08 6.56 18.29
N GLU A 114 3.92 6.68 19.31
CA GLU A 114 3.86 5.88 20.55
C GLU A 114 2.58 6.14 21.36
N LYS A 115 1.88 7.24 21.06
CA LYS A 115 0.62 7.64 21.71
C LYS A 115 -0.63 7.00 21.11
N TYR A 116 -0.51 6.22 20.01
CA TYR A 116 -1.64 5.63 19.32
C TYR A 116 -1.70 4.12 19.52
N ASP A 117 -2.91 3.61 19.71
CA ASP A 117 -3.19 2.18 19.68
C ASP A 117 -3.69 1.79 18.27
N PHE A 118 -2.81 1.19 17.46
CA PHE A 118 -3.13 0.80 16.09
C PHE A 118 -4.21 -0.27 15.97
N SER A 119 -4.62 -0.91 17.07
CA SER A 119 -5.78 -1.83 17.07
C SER A 119 -7.10 -1.06 16.94
N LYS A 120 -7.14 0.20 17.38
CA LYS A 120 -8.34 1.04 17.43
C LYS A 120 -8.46 1.92 16.20
N GLU A 121 -9.61 1.82 15.52
CA GLU A 121 -9.96 2.66 14.36
C GLU A 121 -9.85 4.16 14.68
N GLU A 122 -10.29 4.56 15.86
CA GLU A 122 -10.25 5.96 16.29
C GLU A 122 -8.81 6.51 16.37
N ASP A 123 -7.85 5.71 16.81
CA ASP A 123 -6.46 6.14 16.87
C ASP A 123 -5.78 6.13 15.49
N ARG A 124 -6.15 5.20 14.60
CA ARG A 124 -5.77 5.26 13.18
C ARG A 124 -6.31 6.53 12.50
N LYS A 125 -7.55 6.93 12.78
CA LYS A 125 -8.13 8.20 12.31
C LYS A 125 -7.38 9.41 12.84
N LYS A 126 -7.05 9.44 14.14
CA LYS A 126 -6.27 10.54 14.73
C LYS A 126 -4.86 10.65 14.14
N LEU A 127 -4.17 9.52 13.93
CA LEU A 127 -2.87 9.53 13.27
C LEU A 127 -2.97 10.05 11.83
N PHE A 128 -3.95 9.57 11.07
CA PHE A 128 -4.20 10.06 9.71
C PHE A 128 -4.39 11.59 9.68
N GLN A 129 -5.18 12.13 10.61
CA GLN A 129 -5.38 13.57 10.75
C GLN A 129 -4.12 14.33 11.09
N GLU A 130 -3.31 13.81 12.00
CA GLU A 130 -2.07 14.43 12.43
C GLU A 130 -1.09 14.52 11.26
N ILE A 131 -0.87 13.41 10.55
CA ILE A 131 -0.05 13.41 9.33
C ILE A 131 -0.64 14.36 8.28
N LYS A 132 -1.96 14.34 8.05
CA LYS A 132 -2.60 15.24 7.08
C LYS A 132 -2.39 16.73 7.40
N LYS A 133 -2.45 17.09 8.69
CA LYS A 133 -2.27 18.48 9.16
C LYS A 133 -0.80 18.91 9.04
N GLU A 134 0.10 18.00 9.34
CA GLU A 134 1.54 18.25 9.32
C GLU A 134 2.08 18.30 7.87
N TYR A 135 1.67 17.35 7.03
CA TYR A 135 2.11 17.18 5.64
C TYR A 135 1.18 17.92 4.67
N THR A 136 1.37 19.24 4.58
CA THR A 136 0.53 20.13 3.76
C THR A 136 0.92 20.20 2.28
N LEU A 137 1.89 19.39 1.85
CA LEU A 137 2.44 19.36 0.50
C LEU A 137 1.36 19.22 -0.61
N PHE A 138 1.61 19.91 -1.71
CA PHE A 138 0.82 19.82 -2.94
C PHE A 138 1.20 18.55 -3.71
N ASN A 139 0.22 17.92 -4.36
CA ASN A 139 0.30 16.59 -4.99
C ASN A 139 0.67 15.42 -4.04
N TYR A 140 0.77 15.68 -2.74
CA TYR A 140 0.86 14.67 -1.69
C TYR A 140 -0.55 14.23 -1.28
N GLY A 141 -1.02 13.18 -1.96
CA GLY A 141 -2.35 12.62 -1.80
C GLY A 141 -2.47 11.61 -0.66
N THR A 142 -3.68 11.09 -0.50
CA THR A 142 -4.05 10.28 0.65
C THR A 142 -3.31 8.95 0.76
N VAL A 143 -3.01 8.33 -0.37
CA VAL A 143 -2.26 7.07 -0.42
C VAL A 143 -0.89 7.23 0.22
N TYR A 144 -0.26 8.40 0.11
CA TYR A 144 1.04 8.67 0.75
C TYR A 144 0.93 8.88 2.25
N ILE A 145 -0.17 9.48 2.72
CA ILE A 145 -0.47 9.57 4.15
C ILE A 145 -0.62 8.16 4.74
N ILE A 146 -1.39 7.28 4.09
CA ILE A 146 -1.57 5.89 4.54
C ILE A 146 -0.23 5.13 4.47
N ASN A 147 0.56 5.34 3.42
CA ASN A 147 1.90 4.76 3.32
C ASN A 147 2.80 5.22 4.48
N GLN A 148 2.75 6.50 4.85
CA GLN A 148 3.48 7.01 6.00
C GLN A 148 2.98 6.37 7.31
N MET A 149 1.67 6.16 7.48
CA MET A 149 1.14 5.39 8.62
C MET A 149 1.72 3.97 8.65
N PHE A 150 1.81 3.29 7.50
CA PHE A 150 2.39 1.95 7.40
C PHE A 150 3.85 1.92 7.89
N PHE A 151 4.71 2.81 7.41
CA PHE A 151 6.10 2.88 7.86
C PHE A 151 6.19 3.21 9.35
N LEU A 152 5.57 4.30 9.80
CA LEU A 152 5.67 4.75 11.19
C LEU A 152 5.13 3.70 12.18
N SER A 153 4.08 2.97 11.79
CA SER A 153 3.47 1.91 12.60
C SER A 153 4.20 0.56 12.50
N LYS A 154 5.32 0.49 11.76
CA LYS A 154 6.10 -0.73 11.53
C LYS A 154 5.27 -1.87 10.93
N GLY A 155 4.31 -1.52 10.07
CA GLY A 155 3.40 -2.47 9.43
C GLY A 155 2.13 -2.80 10.21
N ALA A 156 1.89 -2.20 11.37
CA ALA A 156 0.66 -2.37 12.15
C ALA A 156 -0.60 -1.87 11.42
N VAL A 157 -0.43 -0.76 10.68
CA VAL A 157 -1.38 -0.29 9.69
C VAL A 157 -0.89 -0.81 8.35
N PRO A 158 -1.67 -1.59 7.58
CA PRO A 158 -1.16 -2.16 6.35
C PRO A 158 -0.94 -1.11 5.27
N ILE A 159 -0.06 -1.41 4.33
CA ILE A 159 0.08 -0.64 3.11
C ILE A 159 -1.23 -0.74 2.32
N TYR A 160 -1.87 0.41 2.08
CA TYR A 160 -3.02 0.44 1.19
C TYR A 160 -2.54 0.50 -0.26
N ASP A 161 -2.91 -0.51 -1.03
CA ASP A 161 -2.84 -0.51 -2.48
C ASP A 161 -4.19 -0.90 -3.07
N ARG A 162 -4.58 -0.24 -4.16
CA ARG A 162 -5.87 -0.51 -4.80
C ARG A 162 -5.91 -1.94 -5.34
N PHE A 163 -4.81 -2.46 -5.89
CA PHE A 163 -4.77 -3.80 -6.45
C PHE A 163 -4.82 -4.86 -5.35
N ALA A 164 -4.14 -4.65 -4.23
CA ALA A 164 -4.28 -5.52 -3.06
C ALA A 164 -5.71 -5.51 -2.49
N HIS A 165 -6.40 -4.35 -2.50
CA HIS A 165 -7.81 -4.26 -2.11
C HIS A 165 -8.73 -5.00 -3.12
N ILE A 166 -8.48 -4.86 -4.43
CA ILE A 166 -9.19 -5.63 -5.46
C ILE A 166 -9.02 -7.13 -5.21
N ALA A 167 -7.80 -7.58 -4.95
CA ALA A 167 -7.48 -8.98 -4.68
C ALA A 167 -8.29 -9.55 -3.51
N VAL A 168 -8.23 -8.94 -2.32
CA VAL A 168 -8.98 -9.47 -1.15
C VAL A 168 -10.48 -9.43 -1.37
N LYS A 169 -10.99 -8.41 -2.07
CA LYS A 169 -12.42 -8.32 -2.40
C LYS A 169 -12.84 -9.38 -3.42
N ALA A 170 -12.00 -9.69 -4.41
CA ALA A 170 -12.22 -10.78 -5.36
C ALA A 170 -12.23 -12.14 -4.68
N LEU A 171 -11.29 -12.40 -3.77
CA LEU A 171 -11.26 -13.63 -2.97
C LEU A 171 -12.52 -13.75 -2.09
N MET A 172 -12.91 -12.69 -1.40
CA MET A 172 -14.12 -12.65 -0.55
C MET A 172 -15.41 -12.92 -1.35
N MET A 173 -15.47 -12.41 -2.58
CA MET A 173 -16.63 -12.55 -3.46
C MET A 173 -16.61 -13.81 -4.32
N ASP A 174 -15.56 -14.62 -4.25
CA ASP A 174 -15.33 -15.79 -5.09
C ASP A 174 -15.35 -15.44 -6.60
N LYS A 175 -14.66 -14.36 -6.96
CA LYS A 175 -14.58 -13.78 -8.32
C LYS A 175 -13.14 -13.59 -8.78
N SER A 176 -12.95 -13.33 -10.08
CA SER A 176 -11.67 -12.83 -10.57
C SER A 176 -11.46 -11.35 -10.23
N PRO A 177 -10.20 -10.87 -10.19
CA PRO A 177 -9.91 -9.44 -9.98
C PRO A 177 -10.55 -8.51 -11.02
N LEU A 178 -10.73 -8.98 -12.26
CA LEU A 178 -11.38 -8.21 -13.35
C LEU A 178 -12.86 -7.93 -13.10
N GLU A 179 -13.52 -8.77 -12.32
CA GLU A 179 -14.95 -8.66 -12.03
C GLU A 179 -15.26 -7.77 -10.82
N VAL A 180 -14.22 -7.23 -10.16
CA VAL A 180 -14.34 -6.48 -8.92
C VAL A 180 -14.01 -5.01 -9.12
N PHE A 181 -14.89 -4.16 -8.61
CA PHE A 181 -14.68 -2.72 -8.58
C PHE A 181 -14.25 -2.25 -7.18
N VAL A 182 -13.10 -1.58 -7.15
CA VAL A 182 -12.65 -0.72 -6.05
C VAL A 182 -12.43 0.68 -6.63
N PRO A 183 -13.05 1.72 -6.06
CA PRO A 183 -12.86 3.08 -6.56
C PRO A 183 -11.42 3.55 -6.38
N TYR A 184 -11.05 4.61 -7.10
CA TYR A 184 -9.78 5.28 -6.83
C TYR A 184 -9.74 5.81 -5.39
N ALA A 185 -8.53 5.89 -4.83
CA ALA A 185 -8.35 6.46 -3.51
C ALA A 185 -8.90 7.90 -3.50
N PRO A 186 -9.70 8.27 -2.49
CA PRO A 186 -10.28 9.60 -2.40
C PRO A 186 -9.18 10.65 -2.23
N LEU A 187 -9.45 11.86 -2.70
CA LEU A 187 -8.59 13.00 -2.46
C LEU A 187 -8.47 13.25 -0.95
N LYS A 188 -7.37 13.88 -0.54
CA LYS A 188 -7.11 14.17 0.89
C LYS A 188 -8.23 14.98 1.56
N ASN A 189 -9.03 15.69 0.77
CA ASN A 189 -10.14 16.55 1.22
C ASN A 189 -11.53 16.08 0.74
N ASP A 190 -11.65 14.87 0.17
CA ASP A 190 -12.95 14.38 -0.32
C ASP A 190 -13.92 14.12 0.83
N HIS A 191 -15.20 14.42 0.57
CA HIS A 191 -16.32 14.23 1.48
C HIS A 191 -17.51 13.63 0.71
N PRO A 192 -18.24 12.63 1.26
CA PRO A 192 -19.30 11.91 0.55
C PRO A 192 -20.49 12.77 0.08
N LYS A 193 -20.64 14.00 0.60
CA LYS A 193 -21.77 14.87 0.24
C LYS A 193 -21.51 15.90 -0.87
N GLY A 194 -20.28 15.99 -1.41
CA GLY A 194 -19.95 16.90 -2.52
C GLY A 194 -20.04 18.39 -2.15
N LYS A 195 -18.97 19.15 -2.41
CA LYS A 195 -18.82 20.63 -2.37
C LYS A 195 -19.43 21.45 -1.21
N GLU A 196 -20.14 20.88 -0.26
CA GLU A 196 -20.60 21.58 0.92
C GLU A 196 -19.50 21.57 1.98
N PRO A 197 -19.15 22.74 2.55
CA PRO A 197 -18.19 22.82 3.62
C PRO A 197 -18.86 22.32 4.90
N ILE A 198 -18.83 21.02 5.19
CA ILE A 198 -19.41 20.49 6.43
C ILE A 198 -18.43 19.57 7.18
N LYS A 199 -18.28 19.90 8.47
CA LYS A 199 -17.79 19.11 9.62
C LYS A 199 -16.62 18.17 9.33
N LYS A 200 -15.45 18.77 9.53
CA LYS A 200 -14.06 18.32 9.76
C LYS A 200 -13.67 16.82 9.89
N ASP A 201 -14.57 15.85 10.08
CA ASP A 201 -14.19 14.51 10.56
C ASP A 201 -14.70 13.33 9.72
N TYR A 202 -14.96 13.52 8.42
CA TYR A 202 -15.23 12.38 7.54
C TYR A 202 -13.95 11.94 6.82
N TYR A 203 -13.48 10.73 7.13
CA TYR A 203 -12.23 10.17 6.62
C TYR A 203 -12.52 9.07 5.61
N LEU A 204 -13.03 9.41 4.41
CA LEU A 204 -13.36 8.40 3.38
C LEU A 204 -12.16 7.48 3.09
N ALA A 205 -10.94 7.99 3.14
CA ALA A 205 -9.75 7.20 2.96
C ALA A 205 -9.45 6.23 4.10
N VAL A 206 -9.71 6.65 5.35
CA VAL A 206 -9.58 5.74 6.50
C VAL A 206 -10.67 4.68 6.42
N ASN A 207 -11.91 5.04 6.05
CA ASN A 207 -12.97 4.05 5.86
C ASN A 207 -12.63 2.99 4.79
N ILE A 208 -11.98 3.39 3.69
CA ILE A 208 -11.49 2.46 2.66
C ILE A 208 -10.36 1.58 3.21
N LEU A 209 -9.47 2.14 4.03
CA LEU A 209 -8.44 1.36 4.73
C LEU A 209 -9.07 0.36 5.72
N GLU A 210 -10.13 0.76 6.44
CA GLU A 210 -10.87 -0.12 7.35
C GLU A 210 -11.60 -1.24 6.60
N GLU A 211 -12.23 -0.95 5.46
CA GLU A 211 -12.82 -1.98 4.58
C GLU A 211 -11.75 -2.98 4.15
N TYR A 212 -10.59 -2.49 3.69
CA TYR A 212 -9.46 -3.34 3.31
C TYR A 212 -8.98 -4.22 4.48
N MET A 213 -8.78 -3.62 5.66
CA MET A 213 -8.36 -4.33 6.87
C MET A 213 -9.38 -5.38 7.33
N TRP A 214 -10.67 -5.09 7.18
CA TRP A 214 -11.72 -6.06 7.47
C TRP A 214 -11.70 -7.23 6.48
N LEU A 215 -11.64 -6.95 5.17
CA LEU A 215 -11.57 -7.99 4.13
C LEU A 215 -10.36 -8.92 4.34
N LEU A 216 -9.21 -8.37 4.69
CA LEU A 216 -8.01 -9.16 5.00
C LEU A 216 -8.25 -10.16 6.14
N LYS A 217 -8.96 -9.73 7.21
CA LYS A 217 -9.28 -10.60 8.35
C LYS A 217 -10.29 -11.68 7.99
N GLU A 218 -11.25 -11.38 7.11
CA GLU A 218 -12.23 -12.38 6.66
C GLU A 218 -11.61 -13.42 5.73
N VAL A 219 -10.73 -13.00 4.81
CA VAL A 219 -10.13 -13.89 3.81
C VAL A 219 -8.94 -14.68 4.37
N PHE A 220 -8.10 -14.05 5.20
CA PHE A 220 -6.90 -14.65 5.78
C PHE A 220 -6.88 -14.54 7.32
N PRO A 221 -7.89 -15.07 8.04
CA PRO A 221 -8.01 -14.90 9.48
C PRO A 221 -6.80 -15.41 10.27
N ASP A 222 -6.10 -16.40 9.73
CA ASP A 222 -4.93 -17.01 10.38
C ASP A 222 -3.66 -16.20 10.16
N GLU A 223 -3.47 -15.55 9.00
CA GLU A 223 -2.25 -14.78 8.70
C GLU A 223 -2.26 -13.40 9.34
N ILE A 224 -3.46 -12.87 9.59
CA ILE A 224 -3.64 -11.60 10.29
C ILE A 224 -3.49 -11.87 11.78
N HIS A 225 -2.26 -12.16 12.17
CA HIS A 225 -1.92 -12.47 13.54
C HIS A 225 -2.01 -11.22 14.41
N LYS A 226 -2.72 -11.38 15.53
CA LYS A 226 -2.51 -10.62 16.74
C LYS A 226 -1.18 -11.03 17.36
N ASN A 227 -0.08 -10.33 17.08
CA ASN A 227 1.06 -10.38 18.00
C ASN A 227 0.78 -9.33 19.10
N GLY A 228 0.00 -9.72 20.11
CA GLY A 228 -0.65 -8.77 21.01
C GLY A 228 -1.83 -8.05 20.33
N ASP A 229 -1.90 -6.72 20.42
CA ASP A 229 -3.01 -5.91 19.87
C ASP A 229 -2.79 -5.43 18.43
N VAL A 230 -1.67 -5.79 17.80
CA VAL A 230 -1.27 -5.22 16.50
C VAL A 230 -1.71 -6.12 15.34
N MET A 231 -2.44 -5.55 14.37
CA MET A 231 -2.73 -6.20 13.09
C MET A 231 -1.46 -6.20 12.23
N TYR A 232 -0.99 -7.36 11.79
CA TYR A 232 0.16 -7.46 10.90
C TYR A 232 -0.22 -8.27 9.67
N ILE A 233 0.12 -7.77 8.48
CA ILE A 233 0.07 -8.57 7.25
C ILE A 233 1.51 -9.02 6.95
N PRO A 234 1.78 -10.33 6.85
CA PRO A 234 3.05 -10.82 6.38
C PRO A 234 3.40 -10.18 5.04
N ARG A 235 4.64 -9.71 4.90
CA ARG A 235 5.08 -9.04 3.68
C ARG A 235 4.84 -9.92 2.46
N GLU A 236 5.09 -11.22 2.55
CA GLU A 236 4.83 -12.18 1.46
C GLU A 236 3.36 -12.25 1.04
N LEU A 237 2.43 -12.11 1.98
CA LEU A 237 0.99 -12.10 1.68
C LEU A 237 0.60 -10.82 0.94
N ASP A 238 1.08 -9.65 1.38
CA ASP A 238 0.77 -8.39 0.69
C ASP A 238 1.42 -8.35 -0.72
N GLN A 239 2.55 -9.03 -0.92
CA GLN A 239 3.24 -9.25 -2.20
C GLN A 239 2.34 -10.03 -3.16
N ALA A 240 1.84 -11.17 -2.67
CA ALA A 240 0.95 -12.05 -3.40
C ALA A 240 -0.40 -11.37 -3.71
N LEU A 241 -0.97 -10.62 -2.76
CA LEU A 241 -2.20 -9.86 -2.96
C LEU A 241 -2.04 -8.77 -4.00
N TRP A 242 -0.93 -8.04 -3.99
CA TRP A 242 -0.66 -7.04 -5.00
C TRP A 242 -0.59 -7.66 -6.40
N VAL A 243 0.14 -8.76 -6.56
CA VAL A 243 0.23 -9.50 -7.84
C VAL A 243 -1.14 -10.01 -8.27
N TYR A 244 -1.86 -10.71 -7.39
CA TYR A 244 -3.18 -11.26 -7.72
C TYR A 244 -4.17 -10.17 -8.09
N GLY A 245 -4.05 -8.97 -7.52
CA GLY A 245 -4.88 -7.82 -7.88
C GLY A 245 -4.79 -7.42 -9.34
N HIS A 246 -3.70 -7.78 -10.04
CA HIS A 246 -3.51 -7.60 -11.47
C HIS A 246 -3.90 -8.81 -12.32
N ALA A 247 -4.20 -9.95 -11.70
CA ALA A 247 -4.50 -11.18 -12.42
C ALA A 247 -5.85 -11.11 -13.16
N THR A 248 -5.95 -11.83 -14.26
CA THR A 248 -7.17 -11.91 -15.08
C THR A 248 -8.08 -13.05 -14.67
N GLU A 249 -7.51 -14.06 -14.01
CA GLU A 249 -8.18 -15.29 -13.63
C GLU A 249 -8.55 -15.31 -12.15
N LYS A 250 -9.56 -16.11 -11.83
CA LYS A 250 -10.01 -16.35 -10.46
C LYS A 250 -9.09 -17.37 -9.78
N TRP A 251 -8.76 -17.14 -8.52
CA TRP A 251 -8.13 -18.14 -7.67
C TRP A 251 -9.02 -19.37 -7.49
N THR A 252 -8.49 -20.56 -7.78
CA THR A 252 -9.15 -21.83 -7.50
C THR A 252 -8.29 -22.71 -6.59
N LEU A 253 -8.95 -23.48 -5.71
CA LEU A 253 -8.27 -24.40 -4.79
C LEU A 253 -7.64 -25.61 -5.51
N GLU A 254 -8.07 -25.94 -6.74
CA GLU A 254 -7.51 -27.09 -7.48
C GLU A 254 -6.05 -26.87 -7.88
N ASP A 255 -5.61 -25.62 -7.96
CA ASP A 255 -4.24 -25.23 -8.32
C ASP A 255 -3.24 -25.27 -7.13
N SER A 256 -3.66 -25.82 -5.98
CA SER A 256 -2.84 -25.93 -4.75
C SER A 256 -2.21 -27.31 -4.51
N LYS A 257 -2.28 -28.21 -5.49
CA LYS A 257 -1.73 -29.58 -5.43
C LYS A 257 -0.53 -29.78 -6.35
#